data_AF-A0A0B5HJL3-F1
#
_entry.id   AF-A0A0B5HJL3-F1
#
_cell.length_a   1.000
_cell.length_b   1.000
_cell.length_c   1.000
_cell.angle_alpha   90.00
_cell.angle_beta   90.00
_cell.angle_gamma   90.00
#
_symmetry.space_group_name_H-M   'P 1'
#
loop_
_entity.id
_entity.type
_entity.pdbx_description
1 polymer ?
#
loop_
_entity_poly.entity_id
_entity_poly.type
_entity_poly.pdbx_seq_one_letter_code
_entity_poly.pdbx_strand_id
1 'polypeptide(L)'
;MEVRIKVNQDNVKDSAKKFGALKNEKHIKILLFVEKNQNLSMDEIHSFAKKNEIFLNRQSTHKALEKLTKTGYLKKLYDEEKNKIVYQLKLEK
;
A
#
# COMPACT_ATOMS: atom_id res chain seq x y z
N MET A 1 -18.01 -15.44 0.33
CA MET A 1 -16.58 -15.79 0.49
C MET A 1 -15.87 -14.63 1.16
N GLU A 2 -15.62 -14.71 2.47
CA GLU A 2 -14.83 -13.70 3.20
C GLU A 2 -13.35 -14.09 3.17
N VAL A 3 -12.54 -13.32 2.44
CA VAL A 3 -11.09 -13.51 2.43
C VAL A 3 -10.52 -12.91 3.72
N ARG A 4 -10.43 -13.76 4.76
CA ARG A 4 -9.68 -13.48 5.99
C ARG A 4 -8.19 -13.41 5.64
N ILE A 5 -7.66 -12.19 5.52
CA ILE A 5 -6.24 -11.96 5.23
C ILE A 5 -5.46 -12.25 6.51
N LYS A 6 -4.99 -13.49 6.68
CA LYS A 6 -3.84 -13.76 7.56
C LYS A 6 -2.61 -13.19 6.85
N VAL A 7 -2.26 -11.95 7.17
CA VAL A 7 -0.97 -11.37 6.80
C VAL A 7 0.10 -12.11 7.62
N ASN A 8 0.50 -13.29 7.15
CA ASN A 8 1.55 -14.10 7.79
C ASN A 8 2.91 -13.42 7.55
N GLN A 9 3.75 -13.33 8.58
CA GLN A 9 5.09 -12.71 8.53
C GLN A 9 5.99 -13.26 7.40
N ASP A 10 5.78 -14.50 6.97
CA ASP A 10 6.49 -15.10 5.82
C ASP A 10 6.24 -14.37 4.50
N ASN A 11 5.01 -13.96 4.20
CA ASN A 11 4.69 -13.22 2.97
C ASN A 11 5.29 -11.80 2.98
N VAL A 12 5.45 -11.22 4.19
CA VAL A 12 6.05 -9.89 4.35
C VAL A 12 7.55 -9.94 4.04
N LYS A 13 8.25 -11.02 4.43
CA LYS A 13 9.68 -11.20 4.14
C LYS A 13 9.97 -11.43 2.65
N ASP A 14 9.15 -12.24 1.98
CA ASP A 14 9.31 -12.48 0.53
C ASP A 14 9.03 -11.21 -0.29
N SER A 15 7.98 -10.49 0.11
CA SER A 15 7.65 -9.18 -0.47
C SER A 15 8.73 -8.12 -0.16
N ALA A 16 9.36 -8.15 1.02
CA ALA A 16 10.46 -7.25 1.37
C ALA A 16 11.68 -7.43 0.44
N LYS A 17 11.94 -8.67 0.00
CA LYS A 17 12.94 -8.97 -1.04
C LYS A 17 12.52 -8.43 -2.40
N LYS A 18 11.26 -8.62 -2.79
CA LYS A 18 10.68 -8.14 -4.05
C LYS A 18 10.66 -6.60 -4.15
N PHE A 19 10.41 -5.92 -3.03
CA PHE A 19 10.37 -4.47 -2.90
C PHE A 19 11.67 -3.87 -2.35
N GLY A 20 12.82 -4.47 -2.69
CA GLY A 20 14.17 -3.90 -2.53
C GLY A 20 14.35 -2.96 -1.32
N ALA A 21 14.72 -3.53 -0.17
CA ALA A 21 15.16 -2.77 1.02
C ALA A 21 14.10 -1.95 1.78
N LEU A 22 12.81 -2.29 1.65
CA LEU A 22 11.81 -1.78 2.60
C LEU A 22 11.97 -2.46 3.97
N LYS A 23 12.81 -1.88 4.84
CA LYS A 23 12.97 -2.30 6.25
C LYS A 23 11.71 -2.14 7.11
N ASN A 24 10.66 -1.47 6.60
CA ASN A 24 9.46 -1.16 7.38
C ASN A 24 8.30 -2.08 6.98
N GLU A 25 7.99 -3.06 7.82
CA GLU A 25 6.89 -4.02 7.63
C GLU A 25 5.54 -3.34 7.33
N LYS A 26 5.31 -2.15 7.90
CA LYS A 26 4.08 -1.38 7.67
C LYS A 26 3.93 -0.96 6.21
N HIS A 27 5.02 -0.57 5.58
CA HIS A 27 5.01 -0.15 4.18
C HIS A 27 4.80 -1.35 3.24
N ILE A 28 5.39 -2.51 3.56
CA ILE A 28 5.20 -3.74 2.78
C ILE A 28 3.73 -4.17 2.80
N LYS A 29 3.08 -4.11 3.97
CA LYS A 29 1.65 -4.43 4.07
C LYS A 29 0.76 -3.51 3.22
N ILE A 30 1.08 -2.21 3.16
CA ILE A 30 0.39 -1.26 2.27
C ILE A 30 0.64 -1.61 0.81
N LEU A 31 1.88 -1.90 0.42
CA LEU A 31 2.21 -2.28 -0.95
C LEU A 31 1.47 -3.54 -1.39
N LEU A 32 1.42 -4.57 -0.55
CA LEU A 32 0.66 -5.80 -0.84
C LEU A 32 -0.83 -5.52 -1.02
N PHE A 33 -1.39 -4.62 -0.22
CA PHE A 33 -2.77 -4.21 -0.35
C PHE A 33 -3.03 -3.46 -1.67
N VAL A 34 -2.12 -2.57 -2.06
CA VAL A 34 -2.18 -1.83 -3.34
C VAL A 34 -1.95 -2.74 -4.54
N GLU A 35 -1.03 -3.70 -4.44
CA GLU A 35 -0.79 -4.71 -5.49
C GLU A 35 -2.05 -5.51 -5.79
N LYS A 36 -2.78 -5.93 -4.74
CA LYS A 36 -3.93 -6.82 -4.88
C LYS A 36 -5.20 -6.13 -5.43
N ASN A 37 -5.46 -4.89 -5.01
CA ASN A 37 -6.72 -4.23 -5.37
C ASN A 37 -6.58 -3.27 -6.56
N GLN A 38 -5.36 -2.76 -6.81
CA GLN A 38 -5.06 -1.73 -7.83
C GLN A 38 -5.98 -0.48 -7.72
N ASN A 39 -5.56 0.68 -8.25
CA ASN A 39 -6.38 1.91 -8.26
C ASN A 39 -7.01 2.31 -6.90
N LEU A 40 -6.26 2.14 -5.81
CA LEU A 40 -6.80 2.42 -4.48
C LEU A 40 -6.66 3.90 -4.12
N SER A 41 -7.73 4.50 -3.60
CA SER A 41 -7.68 5.86 -3.07
C SER A 41 -6.93 5.91 -1.75
N MET A 42 -6.40 7.09 -1.39
CA MET A 42 -5.78 7.30 -0.08
C MET A 42 -6.70 6.87 1.08
N ASP A 43 -8.00 7.13 0.95
CA ASP A 43 -9.00 6.81 1.97
C ASP A 43 -9.14 5.29 2.17
N GLU A 44 -9.22 4.54 1.07
CA GLU A 44 -9.28 3.07 1.07
C GLU A 44 -8.04 2.47 1.71
N ILE A 45 -6.87 3.01 1.35
CA ILE A 45 -5.58 2.57 1.90
C ILE A 45 -5.52 2.88 3.40
N HIS A 46 -5.99 4.05 3.83
CA HIS A 46 -6.06 4.42 5.24
C HIS A 46 -7.03 3.53 6.01
N SER A 47 -8.20 3.25 5.45
CA SER A 47 -9.20 2.38 6.06
C SER A 47 -8.64 0.96 6.28
N PHE A 48 -7.96 0.40 5.28
CA PHE A 48 -7.24 -0.86 5.42
C PHE A 48 -6.12 -0.78 6.46
N ALA A 49 -5.32 0.28 6.43
CA ALA A 49 -4.20 0.48 7.35
C ALA A 49 -4.68 0.59 8.80
N LYS A 50 -5.81 1.25 9.03
CA LYS A 50 -6.43 1.40 10.34
C LYS A 50 -7.01 0.06 10.82
N LYS A 51 -7.70 -0.67 9.94
CA LYS A 51 -8.29 -1.99 10.22
C LYS A 51 -7.23 -3.04 10.59
N ASN A 52 -6.02 -2.93 10.04
CA ASN A 52 -4.90 -3.84 10.32
C ASN A 52 -3.89 -3.26 11.33
N GLU A 53 -4.26 -2.18 12.03
CA GLU A 53 -3.43 -1.50 13.05
C GLU A 53 -2.03 -1.09 12.55
N ILE A 54 -1.89 -0.87 11.23
CA ILE A 54 -0.64 -0.47 10.59
C ILE A 54 -0.40 1.02 10.85
N PHE A 55 -1.41 1.84 10.52
CA PHE A 55 -1.41 3.28 10.68
C PHE A 55 -2.73 3.74 11.30
N LEU A 56 -2.65 4.28 12.52
CA LEU A 56 -3.80 4.86 13.22
C LEU A 56 -4.18 6.23 12.65
N ASN A 57 -3.18 7.01 12.22
CA ASN A 57 -3.34 8.38 11.76
C ASN A 57 -3.27 8.50 10.25
N ARG A 58 -4.23 9.24 9.67
CA ARG A 58 -4.28 9.57 8.25
C ARG A 58 -3.00 10.25 7.76
N GLN A 59 -2.41 11.10 8.59
CA GLN A 59 -1.15 11.80 8.27
C GLN A 59 0.04 10.82 8.18
N SER A 60 0.08 9.79 9.02
CA SER A 60 1.12 8.75 8.93
C SER A 60 0.95 7.90 7.67
N THR A 61 -0.30 7.57 7.32
CA THR A 61 -0.61 6.91 6.03
C THR A 61 -0.18 7.78 4.85
N HIS A 62 -0.46 9.09 4.89
CA HIS A 62 -0.02 10.02 3.85
C HIS A 62 1.50 10.04 3.69
N LYS A 63 2.25 10.20 4.80
CA LYS A 63 3.72 10.19 4.78
C LYS A 63 4.27 8.86 4.22
N ALA A 64 3.68 7.73 4.61
CA ALA A 64 4.06 6.43 4.09
C ALA A 64 3.82 6.31 2.58
N LEU A 65 2.64 6.70 2.12
CA LEU A 65 2.29 6.72 0.70
C LEU A 65 3.20 7.65 -0.10
N GLU A 66 3.45 8.85 0.38
CA GLU A 66 4.35 9.79 -0.29
C GLU A 66 5.77 9.23 -0.39
N LYS A 67 6.26 8.59 0.68
CA LYS A 67 7.57 7.94 0.67
C LYS A 67 7.61 6.81 -0.35
N LEU A 68 6.57 5.96 -0.39
CA LEU A 68 6.44 4.87 -1.36
C LEU A 68 6.33 5.37 -2.81
N THR A 69 5.66 6.51 -3.03
CA THR A 69 5.64 7.18 -4.33
C THR A 69 7.01 7.73 -4.71
N LYS A 70 7.69 8.41 -3.77
CA LYS A 70 9.04 8.97 -4.00
C LYS A 70 10.10 7.91 -4.27
N THR A 71 9.99 6.74 -3.63
CA THR A 71 10.87 5.60 -3.89
C THR A 71 10.55 4.86 -5.19
N GLY A 72 9.49 5.26 -5.90
CA GLY A 72 9.11 4.66 -7.17
C GLY A 72 8.31 3.36 -7.06
N TYR A 73 7.92 2.93 -5.85
CA TYR A 73 7.10 1.72 -5.66
C TYR A 73 5.61 1.97 -5.94
N LEU A 74 5.15 3.20 -5.76
CA LEU A 74 3.78 3.61 -6.05
C LEU A 74 3.76 4.73 -7.10
N LYS A 75 2.74 4.72 -7.96
CA LYS A 75 2.41 5.82 -8.86
C LYS A 75 1.06 6.41 -8.43
N LYS A 76 0.99 7.73 -8.35
CA LYS A 76 -0.27 8.46 -8.23
C LYS A 76 -0.84 8.64 -9.62
N LEU A 77 -2.08 8.22 -9.81
CA LEU A 77 -2.85 8.41 -11.02
C LEU A 77 -4.12 9.15 -10.66
N TYR A 78 -4.56 10.01 -11.57
CA TYR A 78 -5.85 10.64 -11.45
C TYR A 78 -6.87 9.77 -12.18
N ASP A 79 -7.84 9.26 -11.43
CA ASP A 79 -8.94 8.47 -11.97
C ASP A 79 -10.06 9.45 -12.32
N GLU A 80 -10.27 9.66 -13.63
CA GLU A 80 -11.28 10.61 -14.14
C GLU A 80 -12.70 10.12 -13.86
N GLU A 81 -12.93 8.79 -13.88
CA GLU A 81 -14.25 8.20 -13.60
C GLU A 81 -14.70 8.45 -12.16
N LYS A 82 -13.78 8.35 -11.19
CA LYS A 82 -14.05 8.57 -9.76
C LYS A 82 -13.72 9.98 -9.29
N ASN A 83 -13.18 10.83 -10.17
CA ASN A 83 -12.68 12.17 -9.88
C ASN A 83 -11.74 12.20 -8.66
N LYS A 84 -10.85 11.20 -8.54
CA LYS A 84 -10.03 10.97 -7.33
C LYS A 84 -8.61 10.55 -7.67
N ILE A 85 -7.68 10.90 -6.79
CA ILE A 85 -6.30 10.42 -6.88
C ILE A 85 -6.26 8.99 -6.34
N VAL A 86 -5.93 8.07 -7.24
CA VAL A 86 -5.70 6.67 -6.94
C VAL A 86 -4.21 6.36 -6.95
N TYR A 87 -3.84 5.33 -6.20
CA TYR A 87 -2.48 4.84 -6.08
C TYR A 87 -2.41 3.47 -6.74
N GLN A 88 -1.49 3.32 -7.68
CA GLN A 88 -1.15 2.05 -8.30
C GLN A 88 0.27 1.66 -7.94
N LEU A 89 0.53 0.35 -7.93
CA LEU A 89 1.86 -0.17 -7.73
C LEU A 89 2.68 -0.06 -9.02
N LYS A 90 3.89 0.51 -8.91
CA LYS A 90 4.84 0.66 -10.01
C LYS A 90 5.98 -0.33 -9.76
N LEU A 91 5.79 -1.59 -10.17
CA LEU A 91 6.88 -2.56 -10.31
C LEU A 91 7.48 -2.35 -11.70
N GLU A 92 8.49 -1.49 -11.81
CA GLU A 92 9.41 -1.61 -12.95
C GLU A 92 10.27 -2.85 -12.72
N LYS A 93 10.30 -3.72 -13.73
CA LYS A 93 10.90 -5.05 -13.72
C LYS A 93 12.40 -4.98 -13.99
#